data_AF-A0A1B8UU71-F1
#
_entry.id   AF-A0A1B8UU71-F1
#
_cell.length_a   1.000
_cell.length_b   1.000
_cell.length_c   1.000
_cell.angle_alpha   90.00
_cell.angle_beta   90.00
_cell.angle_gamma   90.00
#
_symmetry.space_group_name_H-M   'P 1'
#
loop_
_entity.id
_entity.type
_entity.pdbx_description
1 polymer ?
#
loop_
_entity_poly.entity_id
_entity_poly.type
_entity_poly.pdbx_seq_one_letter_code
_entity_poly.pdbx_strand_id
1 'polypeptide(L)'
;MVHLPIQDTNSWYENSLFSKVKLLVDEWDPLGLRALGAPDDEYDCLTAYIVKLSAANSDMKMMEEALEQCMEEHFGIGPSIMERERLQRWRTSVSMFCKRLDSLIEHAAQPYVEYYSPG
;
A
#
# COMPACT_ATOMS: atom_id res chain seq x y z
N MET A 1 30.46 11.09 26.35
CA MET A 1 29.63 10.00 25.77
C MET A 1 28.53 10.66 24.96
N VAL A 2 28.61 10.57 23.64
CA VAL A 2 27.63 11.18 22.74
C VAL A 2 26.41 10.26 22.75
N HIS A 3 25.27 10.78 23.21
CA HIS A 3 23.99 10.08 23.14
C HIS A 3 23.60 10.07 21.67
N LEU A 4 23.90 8.97 20.97
CA LEU A 4 23.35 8.75 19.63
C LEU A 4 21.83 8.66 19.79
N PRO A 5 21.03 9.47 19.11
CA PRO A 5 19.59 9.23 19.05
C PRO A 5 19.42 7.84 18.43
N ILE A 6 18.70 6.97 19.13
CA ILE A 6 18.20 5.71 18.58
C ILE A 6 17.48 6.11 17.30
N GLN A 7 18.12 5.83 16.17
CA GLN A 7 17.64 6.30 14.88
C GLN A 7 16.24 5.73 14.67
N ASP A 8 15.36 6.65 14.30
CA ASP A 8 13.97 6.45 13.92
C ASP A 8 13.91 5.69 12.57
N THR A 9 14.53 4.51 12.53
CA THR A 9 14.66 3.67 11.33
C THR A 9 13.30 3.22 10.81
N ASN A 10 12.31 3.13 11.70
CA ASN A 10 10.92 2.88 11.34
C ASN A 10 10.33 4.03 10.50
N SER A 11 10.53 5.30 10.88
CA SER A 11 9.93 6.42 10.13
C SER A 11 10.48 6.56 8.71
N TRP A 12 11.77 6.35 8.50
CA TRP A 12 12.35 6.46 7.15
C TRP A 12 11.89 5.30 6.26
N TYR A 13 11.83 4.08 6.80
CA TYR A 13 11.29 2.92 6.09
C TYR A 13 9.80 3.09 5.78
N GLU A 14 9.01 3.56 6.76
CA GLU A 14 7.58 3.86 6.61
C GLU A 14 7.34 4.96 5.57
N ASN A 15 8.13 6.04 5.54
CA ASN A 15 8.02 7.10 4.53
C ASN A 15 8.43 6.63 3.13
N SER A 16 9.48 5.79 3.04
CA SER A 16 9.93 5.21 1.77
C SER A 16 8.92 4.22 1.20
N LEU A 17 8.35 3.37 2.07
CA LEU A 17 7.29 2.44 1.71
C LEU A 17 6.00 3.18 1.36
N PHE A 18 5.62 4.19 2.13
CA PHE A 18 4.46 5.04 1.85
C PHE A 18 4.55 5.65 0.46
N SER A 19 5.69 6.24 0.09
CA SER A 19 5.87 6.84 -1.24
C SER A 19 5.72 5.81 -2.37
N LYS A 20 6.23 4.58 -2.17
CA LYS A 20 6.12 3.48 -3.15
C LYS A 20 4.70 2.93 -3.25
N VAL A 21 4.05 2.70 -2.12
CA VAL A 21 2.66 2.24 -2.05
C VAL A 21 1.74 3.29 -2.63
N LYS A 22 2.00 4.58 -2.34
CA LYS A 22 1.26 5.70 -2.89
C LYS A 22 1.25 5.67 -4.41
N LEU A 23 2.43 5.53 -5.03
CA LEU A 23 2.54 5.41 -6.48
C LEU A 23 1.73 4.22 -7.03
N LEU A 24 1.79 3.06 -6.38
CA LEU A 24 0.99 1.90 -6.79
C LEU A 24 -0.52 2.15 -6.67
N VAL A 25 -0.97 2.83 -5.62
CA VAL A 25 -2.40 3.15 -5.40
C VAL A 25 -2.86 4.21 -6.41
N ASP A 26 -2.04 5.23 -6.63
CA ASP A 26 -2.29 6.30 -7.60
C ASP A 26 -2.30 5.78 -9.05
N GLU A 27 -1.51 4.76 -9.38
CA GLU A 27 -1.56 4.05 -10.67
C GLU A 27 -2.74 3.09 -10.78
N TRP A 28 -3.14 2.49 -9.65
CA TRP A 28 -4.30 1.61 -9.61
C TRP A 28 -5.61 2.37 -9.85
N ASP A 29 -5.69 3.62 -9.35
CA ASP A 29 -6.82 4.55 -9.48
C ASP A 29 -8.19 3.84 -9.41
N PRO A 30 -8.47 3.11 -8.31
CA PRO A 30 -9.61 2.20 -8.21
C PRO A 30 -10.97 2.88 -8.43
N LEU A 31 -11.04 4.17 -8.12
CA LEU A 31 -12.24 4.99 -8.22
C LEU A 31 -12.25 5.91 -9.44
N GLY A 32 -11.16 5.95 -10.22
CA GLY A 32 -11.04 6.89 -11.35
C GLY A 32 -10.86 8.34 -10.92
N LEU A 33 -10.55 8.61 -9.64
CA LEU A 33 -10.49 9.98 -9.10
C LEU A 33 -9.37 10.79 -9.75
N ARG A 34 -8.21 10.16 -10.03
CA ARG A 34 -7.12 10.86 -10.73
C ARG A 34 -7.49 11.17 -12.17
N ALA A 35 -8.19 10.26 -12.85
CA ALA A 35 -8.72 10.54 -14.20
C ALA A 35 -9.72 11.70 -14.20
N LEU A 36 -10.39 11.97 -13.08
CA LEU A 36 -11.30 13.10 -12.88
C LEU A 36 -10.59 14.40 -12.46
N GLY A 37 -9.26 14.38 -12.27
CA GLY A 37 -8.48 15.53 -11.82
C GLY A 37 -8.59 15.82 -10.32
N ALA A 38 -8.95 14.81 -9.52
CA ALA A 38 -8.91 14.92 -8.07
C ALA A 38 -7.46 15.10 -7.57
N PRO A 39 -7.26 15.76 -6.42
CA PRO A 39 -5.93 16.02 -5.89
C PRO A 39 -5.22 14.73 -5.49
N ASP A 40 -3.89 14.75 -5.45
CA ASP A 40 -3.09 13.55 -5.25
C ASP A 40 -3.25 12.96 -3.84
N ASP A 41 -3.81 13.68 -2.86
CA ASP A 41 -3.95 13.23 -1.47
C ASP A 41 -5.21 12.38 -1.20
N GLU A 42 -6.10 12.21 -2.17
CA GLU A 42 -7.35 11.43 -2.02
C GLU A 42 -7.11 9.99 -1.55
N TYR A 43 -6.01 9.40 -1.99
CA TYR A 43 -5.62 8.04 -1.63
C TYR A 43 -4.59 7.95 -0.50
N ASP A 44 -4.25 9.06 0.18
CA ASP A 44 -3.26 9.03 1.26
C ASP A 44 -3.75 8.22 2.46
N CYS A 45 -5.05 8.31 2.79
CA CYS A 45 -5.67 7.49 3.83
C CYS A 45 -5.55 5.99 3.51
N LEU A 46 -5.83 5.60 2.26
CA LEU A 46 -5.73 4.23 1.79
C LEU A 46 -4.28 3.74 1.81
N THR A 47 -3.36 4.58 1.32
CA THR A 47 -1.92 4.31 1.31
C THR A 47 -1.39 4.06 2.73
N ALA A 48 -1.72 4.94 3.68
CA ALA A 48 -1.29 4.80 5.07
C ALA A 48 -1.82 3.49 5.69
N TYR A 49 -3.05 3.10 5.35
CA TYR A 49 -3.65 1.85 5.81
C TYR A 49 -2.90 0.62 5.27
N ILE A 50 -2.61 0.61 3.96
CA ILE A 50 -1.85 -0.48 3.32
C ILE A 50 -0.43 -0.59 3.90
N VAL A 51 0.26 0.53 4.11
CA VAL A 51 1.59 0.56 4.73
C VAL A 51 1.55 -0.09 6.12
N LYS A 52 0.55 0.24 6.94
CA LYS A 52 0.37 -0.38 8.26
C LYS A 52 0.12 -1.88 8.18
N LEU A 53 -0.74 -2.33 7.27
CA LEU A 53 -1.01 -3.76 7.06
C LEU A 53 0.21 -4.53 6.60
N SER A 54 1.01 -3.94 5.71
CA SER A 54 2.26 -4.52 5.23
C SER A 54 3.31 -4.63 6.33
N ALA A 55 3.45 -3.60 7.18
CA ALA A 55 4.34 -3.63 8.34
C ALA A 55 3.95 -4.71 9.35
N ALA A 56 2.64 -5.02 9.45
CA ALA A 56 2.12 -6.09 10.29
C ALA A 56 2.35 -7.51 9.73
N ASN A 57 2.99 -7.67 8.56
CA ASN A 57 3.14 -8.96 7.85
C ASN A 57 1.80 -9.71 7.72
N SER A 58 0.74 -8.98 7.37
CA SER A 58 -0.58 -9.58 7.18
C SER A 58 -0.56 -10.50 5.96
N ASP A 59 -1.20 -11.67 6.08
CA ASP A 59 -1.39 -12.59 4.95
C ASP A 59 -2.12 -11.88 3.80
N MET A 60 -1.81 -12.27 2.56
CA MET A 60 -2.37 -11.65 1.37
C MET A 60 -3.90 -11.66 1.35
N LYS A 61 -4.53 -12.71 1.89
CA LYS A 61 -5.99 -12.77 2.01
C LYS A 61 -6.53 -11.74 3.01
N MET A 62 -5.84 -11.55 4.14
CA MET A 62 -6.22 -10.51 5.11
C MET A 62 -6.02 -9.11 4.52
N MET A 63 -5.00 -8.92 3.69
CA MET A 63 -4.77 -7.66 2.97
C MET A 63 -5.93 -7.34 2.02
N GLU A 64 -6.41 -8.32 1.23
CA GLU A 64 -7.56 -8.14 0.34
C GLU A 64 -8.83 -7.78 1.13
N GLU A 65 -9.14 -8.53 2.19
CA GLU A 65 -10.33 -8.28 3.03
C GLU A 65 -10.26 -6.92 3.74
N ALA A 66 -9.10 -6.55 4.28
CA ALA A 66 -8.89 -5.27 4.94
C ALA A 66 -8.96 -4.10 3.96
N LEU A 67 -8.46 -4.28 2.72
CA LEU A 67 -8.58 -3.27 1.67
C LEU A 67 -10.05 -3.07 1.27
N GLU A 68 -10.82 -4.15 1.11
CA GLU A 68 -12.26 -4.07 0.83
C GLU A 68 -13.01 -3.34 1.95
N GLN A 69 -12.70 -3.61 3.22
CA GLN A 69 -13.28 -2.90 4.36
C GLN A 69 -12.88 -1.43 4.39
N CYS A 70 -11.60 -1.11 4.20
CA CYS A 70 -11.11 0.26 4.15
C CYS A 70 -11.82 1.06 3.04
N MET A 71 -11.99 0.46 1.86
CA MET A 71 -12.70 1.11 0.75
C MET A 71 -14.18 1.34 1.07
N GLU A 72 -14.82 0.40 1.75
CA GLU A 72 -16.21 0.54 2.18
C GLU A 72 -16.39 1.61 3.27
N GLU A 73 -15.51 1.64 4.27
CA GLU A 73 -15.60 2.58 5.40
C GLU A 73 -15.22 4.01 5.00
N HIS A 74 -14.17 4.18 4.18
CA HIS A 74 -13.66 5.50 3.83
C HIS A 74 -14.32 6.11 2.62
N PHE A 75 -14.62 5.30 1.60
CA PHE A 75 -15.21 5.80 0.34
C PHE A 75 -16.68 5.42 0.19
N GLY A 76 -17.23 4.61 1.10
CA GLY A 76 -18.59 4.07 0.94
C GLY A 76 -18.70 3.06 -0.20
N ILE A 77 -17.56 2.58 -0.73
CA ILE A 77 -17.49 1.78 -1.95
C ILE A 77 -16.90 0.42 -1.60
N GLY A 78 -17.75 -0.59 -1.58
CA GLY A 78 -17.37 -1.93 -1.16
C GLY A 78 -18.28 -3.01 -1.72
N PRO A 79 -17.99 -4.27 -1.39
CA PRO A 79 -18.75 -5.41 -1.87
C PRO A 79 -20.23 -5.38 -1.45
N SER A 80 -20.58 -4.64 -0.39
CA SER A 80 -21.98 -4.51 0.06
C SER A 80 -22.86 -3.68 -0.87
N ILE A 81 -22.29 -2.68 -1.56
CA ILE A 81 -23.05 -1.77 -2.44
C ILE A 81 -22.84 -2.04 -3.92
N MET A 82 -21.85 -2.86 -4.29
CA MET A 82 -21.52 -3.13 -5.69
C MET A 82 -22.40 -4.23 -6.30
N GLU A 83 -22.83 -4.00 -7.53
CA GLU A 83 -23.47 -5.04 -8.34
C GLU A 83 -22.49 -6.18 -8.69
N ARG A 84 -23.02 -7.38 -8.93
CA ARG A 84 -22.22 -8.61 -9.15
C ARG A 84 -21.13 -8.47 -10.22
N GLU A 85 -21.42 -7.81 -11.34
CA GLU A 85 -20.44 -7.59 -12.42
C GLU A 85 -19.33 -6.61 -12.01
N ARG A 86 -19.68 -5.55 -11.29
CA ARG A 86 -18.69 -4.58 -10.77
C ARG A 86 -17.86 -5.21 -9.65
N LEU A 87 -18.49 -6.01 -8.79
CA LEU A 87 -17.82 -6.73 -7.71
C LEU A 87 -16.74 -7.69 -8.22
N GLN A 88 -16.99 -8.39 -9.33
CA GLN A 88 -15.99 -9.31 -9.89
C GLN A 88 -14.77 -8.57 -10.47
N ARG A 89 -15.01 -7.44 -11.15
CA ARG A 89 -13.92 -6.56 -11.62
C ARG A 89 -13.17 -5.94 -10.44
N TRP A 90 -13.90 -5.49 -9.42
CA TRP A 90 -13.35 -4.95 -8.19
C TRP A 90 -12.41 -5.93 -7.50
N ARG A 91 -12.87 -7.15 -7.19
CA ARG A 91 -12.06 -8.21 -6.58
C ARG A 91 -10.84 -8.57 -7.40
N THR A 92 -11.00 -8.62 -8.72
CA THR A 92 -9.86 -8.87 -9.63
C THR A 92 -8.83 -7.74 -9.53
N SER A 93 -9.31 -6.49 -9.47
CA SER A 93 -8.50 -5.28 -9.33
C SER A 93 -7.73 -5.28 -8.00
N VAL A 94 -8.43 -5.53 -6.89
CA VAL A 94 -7.87 -5.65 -5.54
C VAL A 94 -6.82 -6.76 -5.48
N SER A 95 -7.11 -7.94 -6.01
CA SER A 95 -6.15 -9.05 -6.00
C SER A 95 -4.90 -8.75 -6.83
N MET A 96 -5.04 -8.10 -8.00
CA MET A 96 -3.88 -7.65 -8.78
C MET A 96 -3.05 -6.61 -8.03
N PHE A 97 -3.70 -5.67 -7.34
CA PHE A 97 -3.03 -4.67 -6.51
C PHE A 97 -2.25 -5.35 -5.37
N CYS A 98 -2.88 -6.25 -4.62
CA CYS A 98 -2.23 -7.00 -3.54
C CYS A 98 -1.02 -7.79 -4.04
N LYS A 99 -1.07 -8.40 -5.24
CA LYS A 99 0.10 -9.09 -5.82
C LYS A 99 1.25 -8.15 -6.12
N ARG A 100 0.97 -6.95 -6.65
CA ARG A 100 1.99 -5.94 -6.93
C ARG A 100 2.60 -5.42 -5.63
N LEU A 101 1.76 -5.19 -4.62
CA LEU A 101 2.20 -4.78 -3.29
C LEU A 101 3.11 -5.82 -2.66
N ASP A 102 2.71 -7.08 -2.66
CA ASP A 102 3.51 -8.21 -2.14
C ASP A 102 4.88 -8.28 -2.81
N SER A 103 4.92 -8.26 -4.15
CA SER A 103 6.17 -8.21 -4.91
C SER A 103 7.02 -6.97 -4.58
N LEU A 104 6.40 -5.80 -4.39
CA LEU A 104 7.11 -4.59 -4.00
C LEU A 104 7.72 -4.70 -2.60
N ILE A 105 7.01 -5.31 -1.66
CA ILE A 105 7.47 -5.55 -0.29
C ILE A 105 8.60 -6.57 -0.30
N GLU A 106 8.48 -7.68 -1.03
CA GLU A 106 9.55 -8.67 -1.18
C GLU A 106 10.83 -8.05 -1.74
N HIS A 107 10.71 -7.19 -2.76
CA HIS A 107 11.84 -6.46 -3.32
C HIS A 107 12.39 -5.38 -2.38
N ALA A 108 11.54 -4.73 -1.57
CA ALA A 108 11.97 -3.74 -0.58
C ALA A 108 12.61 -4.37 0.66
N ALA A 109 12.27 -5.63 0.97
CA ALA A 109 12.83 -6.40 2.08
C ALA A 109 14.19 -7.05 1.76
N GLN A 110 14.64 -7.02 0.50
CA GLN A 110 16.02 -7.41 0.19
C GLN A 110 16.98 -6.36 0.79
N PRO A 111 17.80 -6.72 1.79
CA PRO A 111 18.76 -5.79 2.34
C PRO A 111 19.70 -5.38 1.21
N TYR A 112 19.90 -4.07 1.07
CA TYR A 112 20.99 -3.51 0.27
C TYR A 112 22.27 -4.19 0.75
N VAL A 113 22.78 -5.17 -0.01
CA VAL A 113 24.07 -5.79 0.26
C VAL A 113 25.08 -4.70 -0.08
N GLU A 114 25.42 -3.90 0.92
CA GLU A 114 26.49 -2.91 0.85
C GLU A 114 27.77 -3.68 0.53
N TYR A 115 28.13 -3.71 -0.75
CA TYR A 115 29.41 -4.23 -1.21
C TYR A 115 30.51 -3.31 -0.63
N TYR A 116 30.96 -3.62 0.58
CA TYR A 116 32.25 -3.16 1.05
C TYR A 116 33.31 -3.76 0.11
N SER A 117 33.88 -2.92 -0.75
CA SER A 117 35.18 -3.21 -1.36
C SER A 117 36.23 -3.06 -0.27
N PRO A 118 36.96 -4.13 0.12
CA PRO A 118 38.17 -3.95 0.89
C PRO A 118 39.22 -3.36 -0.07
N GLY A 119 39.60 -2.12 0.20
CA GLY A 119 40.80 -1.51 -0.37
C GLY A 119 42.07 -2.04 0.29
#